data_AF-A0A847VW42-F1
#
_entry.id   AF-A0A847VW42-F1
#
_cell.length_a   1.000
_cell.length_b   1.000
_cell.length_c   1.000
_cell.angle_alpha   90.00
_cell.angle_beta   90.00
_cell.angle_gamma   90.00
#
_symmetry.space_group_name_H-M   'P 1'
#
loop_
_entity.id
_entity.type
_entity.pdbx_description
1 polymer ?
#
loop_
_entity_poly.entity_id
_entity_poly.type
_entity_poly.pdbx_seq_one_letter_code
_entity_poly.pdbx_strand_id
1 'polypeptide(L)'
;MSELELKINNPWINYLLLKAEKRKGEDDAKEIALAKKAILYVVAKHGLFYKGKIIKKIVSDYPDVLQIISEQEIFEAFLIYYKEEFQNERKTLSTEEFTWINEFISDPVIRIKIERIFYRNILLNRLADKWREDHVWIISKQEKIEIVFEILKLSTCLSAERKWELAKEFGLLNNDFGDELAYQYFSELIWQRRYFGAKEFLAANKLRLNSEKVQEIVYEILVEKMEDEEFFDAEEIAKCFLSEQKDLEEKIKQIVIEKRIILCK
;
A
#
# COMPACT_ATOMS: atom_id res chain seq x y z
N MET A 1 -23.09 -0.10 20.03
CA MET A 1 -23.24 1.36 19.89
C MET A 1 -24.65 1.66 19.43
N SER A 2 -25.34 2.59 20.08
CA SER A 2 -26.77 2.87 19.86
C SER A 2 -27.02 3.89 18.75
N GLU A 3 -28.24 3.95 18.18
CA GLU A 3 -28.69 5.01 17.26
C GLU A 3 -28.50 6.43 17.83
N LEU A 4 -28.34 6.58 19.15
CA LEU A 4 -28.07 7.84 19.81
C LEU A 4 -26.59 8.27 19.75
N GLU A 5 -25.63 7.35 19.69
CA GLU A 5 -24.20 7.69 19.58
C GLU A 5 -23.85 8.14 18.14
N LEU A 6 -24.74 7.84 17.20
CA LEU A 6 -24.76 8.38 15.83
C LEU A 6 -25.23 9.85 15.76
N LYS A 7 -25.62 10.49 16.89
CA LYS A 7 -25.63 11.95 17.04
C LYS A 7 -24.18 12.45 17.12
N ILE A 8 -23.56 12.44 15.95
CA ILE A 8 -22.19 12.80 15.63
C ILE A 8 -21.73 14.06 16.40
N ASN A 9 -20.59 13.96 17.09
CA ASN A 9 -19.89 14.99 17.86
C ASN A 9 -19.36 16.19 17.04
N ASN A 10 -20.01 16.58 15.94
CA ASN A 10 -19.68 17.79 15.19
C ASN A 10 -20.85 18.80 15.24
N PRO A 11 -20.65 20.00 15.82
CA PRO A 11 -21.68 21.03 15.96
C PRO A 11 -22.42 21.35 14.66
N TRP A 12 -21.75 21.22 13.50
CA TRP A 12 -22.32 21.56 12.19
C TRP A 12 -23.33 20.53 11.66
N ILE A 13 -23.11 19.23 11.93
CA ILE A 13 -24.04 18.17 11.50
C ILE A 13 -25.29 18.19 12.38
N ASN A 14 -25.13 18.39 13.69
CA ASN A 14 -26.26 18.60 14.59
C ASN A 14 -27.02 19.89 14.27
N TYR A 15 -26.32 20.97 13.91
CA TYR A 15 -26.95 22.22 13.47
C TYR A 15 -27.83 22.01 12.23
N LEU A 16 -27.34 21.31 11.20
CA LEU A 16 -28.10 21.03 9.97
C LEU A 16 -29.29 20.09 10.21
N LEU A 17 -29.10 19.03 11.01
CA LEU A 17 -30.17 18.08 11.35
C LEU A 17 -31.27 18.71 12.23
N LEU A 18 -30.93 19.68 13.10
CA LEU A 18 -31.88 20.37 13.98
C LEU A 18 -32.61 21.54 13.29
N LYS A 19 -32.02 22.17 12.27
CA LYS A 19 -32.65 23.30 11.55
C LYS A 19 -33.55 22.86 10.40
N ALA A 20 -33.39 21.64 9.87
CA ALA A 20 -34.30 21.07 8.88
C ALA A 20 -35.78 21.02 9.34
N GLU A 21 -36.04 21.15 10.64
CA GLU A 21 -37.40 21.27 11.20
C GLU A 21 -37.95 22.72 11.25
N LYS A 22 -37.19 23.76 10.88
CA LYS A 22 -37.63 25.17 10.99
C LYS A 22 -37.34 26.04 9.75
N ARG A 23 -38.38 26.13 8.90
CA ARG A 23 -38.82 27.21 7.99
C ARG A 23 -37.90 27.70 6.85
N LYS A 24 -38.45 27.58 5.64
CA LYS A 24 -38.10 28.28 4.39
C LYS A 24 -38.14 29.81 4.54
N GLY A 25 -37.22 30.53 3.89
CA GLY A 25 -37.52 31.88 3.43
C GLY A 25 -36.36 32.80 3.08
N GLU A 26 -35.22 32.78 3.78
CA GLU A 26 -34.19 33.81 3.59
C GLU A 26 -32.73 33.34 3.82
N ASP A 27 -32.53 32.12 4.31
CA ASP A 27 -31.21 31.58 4.67
C ASP A 27 -30.76 30.45 3.72
N ASP A 28 -31.50 30.20 2.62
CA ASP A 28 -31.34 29.03 1.75
C ASP A 28 -29.93 28.91 1.18
N ALA A 29 -29.29 30.01 0.74
CA ALA A 29 -27.91 29.97 0.23
C ALA A 29 -26.88 29.61 1.31
N LYS A 30 -27.09 30.08 2.55
CA LYS A 30 -26.22 29.77 3.69
C LYS A 30 -26.43 28.33 4.16
N GLU A 31 -27.67 27.86 4.15
CA GLU A 31 -28.02 26.49 4.51
C GLU A 31 -27.50 25.48 3.48
N ILE A 32 -27.62 25.79 2.18
CA ILE A 32 -27.01 25.05 1.08
C ILE A 32 -25.47 25.00 1.23
N ALA A 33 -24.83 26.13 1.57
CA ALA A 33 -23.37 26.16 1.78
C ALA A 33 -22.94 25.32 3.00
N LEU A 34 -23.74 25.28 4.06
CA LEU A 34 -23.49 24.42 5.22
C LEU A 34 -23.73 22.94 4.90
N ALA A 35 -24.80 22.62 4.17
CA ALA A 35 -25.07 21.27 3.68
C ALA A 35 -23.90 20.73 2.83
N LYS A 36 -23.37 21.57 1.93
CA LYS A 36 -22.16 21.26 1.15
C LYS A 36 -20.96 20.94 2.03
N LYS A 37 -20.67 21.79 3.03
CA LYS A 37 -19.57 21.56 3.99
C LYS A 37 -19.75 20.26 4.79
N ALA A 38 -20.97 19.94 5.19
CA ALA A 38 -21.27 18.72 5.93
C ALA A 38 -21.07 17.47 5.07
N ILE A 39 -21.51 17.47 3.81
CA ILE A 39 -21.25 16.37 2.87
C ILE A 39 -19.74 16.16 2.73
N LEU A 40 -18.98 17.21 2.41
CA LEU A 40 -17.53 17.11 2.24
C LEU A 40 -16.82 16.61 3.51
N TYR A 41 -17.24 17.06 4.69
CA TYR A 41 -16.70 16.57 5.95
C TYR A 41 -17.01 15.08 6.18
N VAL A 42 -18.25 14.66 5.92
CA VAL A 42 -18.65 13.24 6.07
C VAL A 42 -17.81 12.38 5.15
N VAL A 43 -17.61 12.80 3.89
CA VAL A 43 -16.72 12.11 2.95
C VAL A 43 -15.29 12.06 3.48
N ALA A 44 -14.74 13.20 3.91
CA ALA A 44 -13.36 13.31 4.36
C ALA A 44 -13.05 12.53 5.66
N LYS A 45 -14.01 12.41 6.59
CA LYS A 45 -13.78 11.76 7.90
C LYS A 45 -14.32 10.36 8.03
N HIS A 46 -15.34 10.02 7.26
CA HIS A 46 -16.07 8.77 7.44
C HIS A 46 -16.23 7.99 6.14
N GLY A 47 -15.75 8.53 5.02
CA GLY A 47 -15.98 7.97 3.72
C GLY A 47 -17.42 8.17 3.24
N LEU A 48 -17.60 8.06 1.93
CA LEU A 48 -18.89 8.16 1.26
C LEU A 48 -19.88 7.06 1.75
N PHE A 49 -19.36 5.88 2.12
CA PHE A 49 -20.16 4.68 2.37
C PHE A 49 -20.73 4.56 3.79
N TYR A 50 -19.91 4.78 4.84
CA TYR A 50 -20.30 4.52 6.24
C TYR A 50 -21.57 5.30 6.63
N LYS A 51 -21.83 6.42 5.94
CA LYS A 51 -22.95 7.32 6.16
C LYS A 51 -23.71 7.67 4.88
N GLY A 52 -23.76 6.78 3.88
CA GLY A 52 -24.58 6.98 2.68
C GLY A 52 -26.04 7.36 2.99
N LYS A 53 -26.59 6.87 4.11
CA LYS A 53 -27.90 7.30 4.66
C LYS A 53 -27.94 8.77 5.09
N ILE A 54 -26.87 9.29 5.70
CA ILE A 54 -26.76 10.70 6.12
C ILE A 54 -26.61 11.60 4.89
N ILE A 55 -25.76 11.21 3.93
CA ILE A 55 -25.61 11.96 2.68
C ILE A 55 -26.96 12.00 1.95
N LYS A 56 -27.63 10.85 1.78
CA LYS A 56 -28.97 10.78 1.18
C LYS A 56 -29.98 11.65 1.93
N LYS A 57 -29.91 11.70 3.27
CA LYS A 57 -30.76 12.58 4.08
C LYS A 57 -30.46 14.06 3.81
N ILE A 58 -29.19 14.48 3.87
CA ILE A 58 -28.78 15.86 3.57
C ILE A 58 -29.21 16.27 2.16
N VAL A 59 -29.04 15.39 1.17
CA VAL A 59 -29.47 15.62 -0.22
C VAL A 59 -31.00 15.69 -0.35
N SER A 60 -31.74 14.85 0.38
CA SER A 60 -33.21 14.90 0.39
C SER A 60 -33.72 16.21 1.00
N ASP A 61 -33.07 16.69 2.05
CA ASP A 61 -33.44 17.92 2.75
C ASP A 61 -32.98 19.17 1.96
N TYR A 62 -31.88 19.04 1.19
CA TYR A 62 -31.27 20.11 0.39
C TYR A 62 -30.86 19.61 -1.02
N PRO A 63 -31.82 19.39 -1.94
CA PRO A 63 -31.54 18.79 -3.25
C PRO A 63 -30.61 19.66 -4.12
N ASP A 64 -30.65 20.98 -3.96
CA ASP A 64 -29.81 21.92 -4.70
C ASP A 64 -28.32 21.81 -4.35
N VAL A 65 -27.97 21.15 -3.23
CA VAL A 65 -26.59 20.95 -2.83
C VAL A 65 -25.81 20.14 -3.87
N LEU A 66 -26.47 19.20 -4.55
CA LEU A 66 -25.84 18.38 -5.60
C LEU A 66 -25.51 19.20 -6.85
N GLN A 67 -26.19 20.32 -7.08
CA GLN A 67 -25.93 21.20 -8.23
C GLN A 67 -24.72 22.11 -8.00
N ILE A 68 -24.30 22.31 -6.75
CA ILE A 68 -23.22 23.24 -6.37
C ILE A 68 -21.96 22.56 -5.82
N ILE A 69 -22.05 21.29 -5.43
CA ILE A 69 -20.90 20.50 -5.05
C ILE A 69 -20.30 19.91 -6.32
N SER A 70 -19.08 20.29 -6.63
CA SER A 70 -18.39 19.75 -7.80
C SER A 70 -17.84 18.37 -7.49
N GLU A 71 -17.72 17.53 -8.53
CA GLU A 71 -17.05 16.23 -8.39
C GLU A 71 -15.59 16.38 -7.93
N GLN A 72 -14.92 17.48 -8.29
CA GLN A 72 -13.57 17.81 -7.83
C GLN A 72 -13.50 18.00 -6.31
N GLU A 73 -14.49 18.66 -5.71
CA GLU A 73 -14.54 18.82 -4.25
C GLU A 73 -14.80 17.49 -3.55
N ILE A 74 -15.64 16.63 -4.12
CA ILE A 74 -15.86 15.26 -3.61
C ILE A 74 -14.56 14.45 -3.69
N PHE A 75 -13.81 14.57 -4.78
CA PHE A 75 -12.51 13.91 -4.94
C PHE A 75 -11.48 14.41 -3.93
N GLU A 76 -11.40 15.71 -3.69
CA GLU A 76 -10.49 16.27 -2.68
C GLU A 76 -10.84 15.79 -1.27
N ALA A 77 -12.13 15.72 -0.92
CA ALA A 77 -12.57 15.12 0.32
C ALA A 77 -12.20 13.63 0.41
N PHE A 78 -12.35 12.88 -0.69
CA PHE A 78 -11.90 11.49 -0.77
C PHE A 78 -10.39 11.34 -0.54
N LEU A 79 -9.56 12.25 -1.08
CA LEU A 79 -8.11 12.23 -0.87
C LEU A 79 -7.72 12.45 0.61
N ILE A 80 -8.47 13.28 1.33
CA ILE A 80 -8.27 13.48 2.77
C ILE A 80 -8.58 12.19 3.51
N TYR A 81 -9.75 11.60 3.23
CA TYR A 81 -10.14 10.30 3.81
C TYR A 81 -9.11 9.21 3.50
N TYR A 82 -8.58 9.21 2.27
CA TYR A 82 -7.55 8.27 1.86
C TYR A 82 -6.25 8.41 2.65
N LYS A 83 -5.77 9.62 2.88
CA LYS A 83 -4.58 9.83 3.70
C LYS A 83 -4.81 9.48 5.17
N GLU A 84 -5.97 9.86 5.72
CA GLU A 84 -6.24 9.70 7.14
C GLU A 84 -6.56 8.25 7.53
N GLU A 85 -7.38 7.56 6.75
CA GLU A 85 -7.94 6.24 7.12
C GLU A 85 -7.32 5.11 6.31
N PHE A 86 -7.13 5.28 5.00
CA PHE A 86 -6.63 4.19 4.15
C PHE A 86 -5.12 3.98 4.30
N GLN A 87 -4.31 5.04 4.28
CA GLN A 87 -2.86 4.89 4.43
C GLN A 87 -2.45 4.50 5.85
N ASN A 88 -3.07 5.10 6.87
CA ASN A 88 -2.66 4.88 8.26
C ASN A 88 -3.18 3.55 8.81
N GLU A 89 -4.45 3.20 8.52
CA GLU A 89 -5.06 1.99 9.10
C GLU A 89 -5.03 0.78 8.15
N ARG A 90 -4.45 0.94 6.95
CA ARG A 90 -4.38 -0.09 5.89
C ARG A 90 -5.74 -0.70 5.53
N LYS A 91 -6.84 0.06 5.71
CA LYS A 91 -8.17 -0.37 5.28
C LYS A 91 -8.21 -0.49 3.75
N THR A 92 -9.09 -1.34 3.23
CA THR A 92 -9.42 -1.39 1.79
C THR A 92 -10.89 -1.05 1.64
N LEU A 93 -11.25 -0.33 0.56
CA LEU A 93 -12.66 -0.08 0.26
C LEU A 93 -13.36 -1.40 -0.02
N SER A 94 -14.61 -1.53 0.42
CA SER A 94 -15.50 -2.61 0.03
C SER A 94 -15.99 -2.45 -1.43
N THR A 95 -16.43 -3.54 -2.08
CA THR A 95 -16.89 -3.51 -3.48
C THR A 95 -18.09 -2.58 -3.61
N GLU A 96 -18.91 -2.53 -2.55
CA GLU A 96 -20.05 -1.64 -2.44
C GLU A 96 -19.60 -0.18 -2.29
N GLU A 97 -18.54 0.08 -1.52
CA GLU A 97 -17.99 1.45 -1.37
C GLU A 97 -17.42 1.96 -2.70
N PHE A 98 -16.74 1.10 -3.45
CA PHE A 98 -16.21 1.43 -4.77
C PHE A 98 -17.32 1.63 -5.81
N THR A 99 -18.32 0.76 -5.82
CA THR A 99 -19.49 0.90 -6.70
C THR A 99 -20.24 2.20 -6.44
N TRP A 100 -20.35 2.61 -5.18
CA TRP A 100 -21.03 3.84 -4.80
C TRP A 100 -20.25 5.09 -5.22
N ILE A 101 -18.92 5.07 -5.15
CA ILE A 101 -18.09 6.15 -5.72
C ILE A 101 -18.33 6.27 -7.24
N ASN A 102 -18.46 5.14 -7.94
CA ASN A 102 -18.76 5.11 -9.37
C ASN A 102 -20.15 5.65 -9.73
N GLU A 103 -21.10 5.67 -8.79
CA GLU A 103 -22.43 6.27 -8.99
C GLU A 103 -22.41 7.80 -8.87
N PHE A 104 -21.52 8.35 -8.04
CA PHE A 104 -21.48 9.80 -7.73
C PHE A 104 -20.48 10.61 -8.58
N ILE A 105 -19.45 9.96 -9.13
CA ILE A 105 -18.41 10.61 -9.93
C ILE A 105 -18.57 10.15 -11.38
N SER A 106 -19.11 11.04 -12.20
CA SER A 106 -19.36 10.79 -13.62
C SER A 106 -18.23 11.27 -14.52
N ASP A 107 -17.38 12.19 -14.03
CA ASP A 107 -16.20 12.67 -14.73
C ASP A 107 -15.16 11.53 -14.86
N PRO A 108 -14.84 11.09 -16.10
CA PRO A 108 -13.92 9.99 -16.31
C PRO A 108 -12.49 10.28 -15.83
N VAL A 109 -12.06 11.55 -15.83
CA VAL A 109 -10.72 11.95 -15.36
C VAL A 109 -10.62 11.79 -13.85
N ILE A 110 -11.64 12.24 -13.12
CA ILE A 110 -11.68 12.11 -11.65
C ILE A 110 -11.81 10.64 -11.28
N ARG A 111 -12.67 9.90 -12.00
CA ARG A 111 -12.87 8.48 -11.78
C ARG A 111 -11.58 7.68 -11.96
N ILE A 112 -10.83 7.90 -13.04
CA ILE A 112 -9.52 7.27 -13.25
C ILE A 112 -8.59 7.53 -12.07
N LYS A 113 -8.51 8.77 -11.56
CA LYS A 113 -7.65 9.08 -10.40
C LYS A 113 -8.03 8.25 -9.17
N ILE A 114 -9.31 8.09 -8.88
CA ILE A 114 -9.79 7.28 -7.76
C ILE A 114 -9.48 5.80 -7.97
N GLU A 115 -9.74 5.27 -9.17
CA GLU A 115 -9.43 3.87 -9.48
C GLU A 115 -7.94 3.57 -9.38
N ARG A 116 -7.07 4.49 -9.82
CA ARG A 116 -5.61 4.36 -9.64
C ARG A 116 -5.23 4.27 -8.16
N ILE A 117 -5.82 5.11 -7.31
CA ILE A 117 -5.58 5.09 -5.85
C ILE A 117 -6.05 3.76 -5.25
N PHE A 118 -7.26 3.31 -5.63
CA PHE A 118 -7.82 2.08 -5.10
C PHE A 118 -7.02 0.85 -5.54
N TYR A 119 -6.66 0.78 -6.82
CA TYR A 119 -5.82 -0.28 -7.36
C TYR A 119 -4.47 -0.34 -6.64
N ARG A 120 -3.84 0.82 -6.41
CA ARG A 120 -2.61 0.92 -5.62
C ARG A 120 -2.78 0.32 -4.22
N ASN A 121 -3.88 0.60 -3.53
CA ASN A 121 -4.13 0.05 -2.19
C ASN A 121 -4.32 -1.46 -2.17
N ILE A 122 -5.05 -2.00 -3.17
CA ILE A 122 -5.22 -3.44 -3.27
C ILE A 122 -3.86 -4.12 -3.44
N LEU A 123 -2.99 -3.60 -4.30
CA LEU A 123 -1.65 -4.16 -4.49
C LEU A 123 -0.79 -4.11 -3.23
N LEU A 124 -0.96 -3.07 -2.40
CA LEU A 124 -0.26 -2.93 -1.12
C LEU A 124 -0.81 -3.86 -0.02
N ASN A 125 -2.08 -4.26 -0.09
CA ASN A 125 -2.76 -5.09 0.90
C ASN A 125 -2.98 -6.53 0.37
N ARG A 126 -2.07 -7.46 0.73
CA ARG A 126 -2.10 -8.90 0.34
C ARG A 126 -3.46 -9.61 0.51
N LEU A 127 -4.33 -9.14 1.41
CA LEU A 127 -5.66 -9.73 1.67
C LEU A 127 -6.68 -9.49 0.54
N ALA A 128 -6.37 -8.65 -0.44
CA ALA A 128 -7.30 -8.19 -1.46
C ALA A 128 -7.05 -8.77 -2.87
N ASP A 129 -6.33 -9.90 -3.01
CA ASP A 129 -6.09 -10.49 -4.34
C ASP A 129 -7.40 -10.88 -5.05
N LYS A 130 -8.41 -11.40 -4.32
CA LYS A 130 -9.76 -11.67 -4.87
C LYS A 130 -10.45 -10.43 -5.44
N TRP A 131 -10.12 -9.26 -4.90
CA TRP A 131 -10.76 -8.00 -5.27
C TRP A 131 -10.27 -7.48 -6.62
N ARG A 132 -9.03 -7.81 -7.01
CA ARG A 132 -8.49 -7.42 -8.33
C ARG A 132 -9.31 -8.01 -9.47
N GLU A 133 -9.84 -9.21 -9.27
CA GLU A 133 -10.57 -10.01 -10.25
C GLU A 133 -12.06 -9.64 -10.32
N ASP A 134 -12.68 -9.29 -9.18
CA ASP A 134 -14.11 -8.99 -9.11
C ASP A 134 -14.49 -7.58 -9.59
N HIS A 135 -13.52 -6.67 -9.72
CA HIS A 135 -13.77 -5.28 -10.06
C HIS A 135 -13.69 -5.01 -11.57
N VAL A 136 -14.71 -4.30 -12.10
CA VAL A 136 -14.67 -3.73 -13.44
C VAL A 136 -13.85 -2.44 -13.39
N TRP A 137 -12.69 -2.44 -14.04
CA TRP A 137 -11.75 -1.33 -14.07
C TRP A 137 -11.87 -0.53 -15.36
N ILE A 138 -11.86 0.79 -15.25
CA ILE A 138 -11.67 1.70 -16.38
C ILE A 138 -10.18 1.93 -16.66
N ILE A 139 -9.34 1.94 -15.62
CA ILE A 139 -7.89 2.08 -15.80
C ILE A 139 -7.35 0.98 -16.72
N SER A 140 -6.57 1.40 -17.71
CA SER A 140 -6.00 0.55 -18.73
C SER A 140 -4.92 -0.39 -18.17
N LYS A 141 -4.58 -1.41 -18.95
CA LYS A 141 -3.45 -2.32 -18.62
C LYS A 141 -2.15 -1.54 -18.43
N GLN A 142 -1.90 -0.50 -19.22
CA GLN A 142 -0.70 0.32 -19.12
C GLN A 142 -0.67 1.10 -17.80
N GLU A 143 -1.79 1.70 -17.40
CA GLU A 143 -1.89 2.41 -16.12
C GLU A 143 -1.70 1.48 -14.92
N LYS A 144 -2.21 0.24 -15.00
CA LYS A 144 -1.95 -0.77 -13.97
C LYS A 144 -0.45 -1.07 -13.85
N ILE A 145 0.26 -1.21 -14.97
CA ILE A 145 1.71 -1.42 -15.00
C ILE A 145 2.45 -0.21 -14.39
N GLU A 146 2.05 1.01 -14.73
CA GLU A 146 2.63 2.23 -14.14
C GLU A 146 2.48 2.26 -12.62
N ILE A 147 1.29 1.95 -12.10
CA ILE A 147 1.03 1.90 -10.66
C ILE A 147 1.91 0.85 -9.98
N VAL A 148 2.02 -0.35 -10.57
CA VAL A 148 2.89 -1.41 -10.04
C VAL A 148 4.34 -0.94 -10.02
N PHE A 149 4.81 -0.31 -11.09
CA PHE A 149 6.17 0.20 -11.17
C PHE A 149 6.44 1.29 -10.12
N GLU A 150 5.50 2.21 -9.89
CA GLU A 150 5.57 3.21 -8.82
C GLU A 150 5.64 2.55 -7.43
N ILE A 151 4.80 1.54 -7.18
CA ILE A 151 4.80 0.78 -5.91
C ILE A 151 6.15 0.11 -5.70
N LEU A 152 6.66 -0.62 -6.70
CA LEU A 152 7.91 -1.37 -6.57
C LEU A 152 9.10 -0.44 -6.29
N LYS A 153 9.12 0.77 -6.88
CA LYS A 153 10.15 1.79 -6.66
C LYS A 153 10.06 2.49 -5.31
N LEU A 154 8.85 2.82 -4.85
CA LEU A 154 8.65 3.76 -3.73
C LEU A 154 8.17 3.10 -2.44
N SER A 155 7.68 1.86 -2.51
CA SER A 155 7.09 1.20 -1.35
C SER A 155 8.16 0.63 -0.42
N THR A 156 8.13 1.08 0.83
CA THR A 156 8.84 0.48 1.96
C THR A 156 7.99 -0.56 2.70
N CYS A 157 6.68 -0.65 2.40
CA CYS A 157 5.75 -1.50 3.15
C CYS A 157 5.54 -2.90 2.54
N LEU A 158 6.10 -3.17 1.36
CA LEU A 158 6.08 -4.50 0.74
C LEU A 158 7.36 -5.27 1.06
N SER A 159 7.22 -6.55 1.42
CA SER A 159 8.35 -7.49 1.51
C SER A 159 9.01 -7.70 0.13
N ALA A 160 10.26 -8.15 0.10
CA ALA A 160 10.95 -8.40 -1.16
C ALA A 160 10.27 -9.53 -1.94
N GLU A 161 9.75 -10.54 -1.24
CA GLU A 161 8.89 -11.58 -1.84
C GLU A 161 7.70 -10.98 -2.60
N ARG A 162 6.94 -10.06 -1.98
CA ARG A 162 5.76 -9.48 -2.64
C ARG A 162 6.16 -8.57 -3.81
N LYS A 163 7.25 -7.82 -3.67
CA LYS A 163 7.78 -7.02 -4.78
C LYS A 163 8.15 -7.91 -5.97
N TRP A 164 8.80 -9.03 -5.71
CA TRP A 164 9.15 -10.03 -6.71
C TRP A 164 7.92 -10.63 -7.40
N GLU A 165 6.93 -11.07 -6.63
CA GLU A 165 5.66 -11.61 -7.17
C GLU A 165 4.96 -10.62 -8.10
N LEU A 166 4.82 -9.35 -7.66
CA LEU A 166 4.20 -8.31 -8.47
C LEU A 166 5.01 -8.02 -9.74
N ALA A 167 6.33 -7.91 -9.64
CA ALA A 167 7.16 -7.68 -10.81
C ALA A 167 7.02 -8.83 -11.83
N LYS A 168 6.92 -10.08 -11.34
CA LYS A 168 6.66 -11.26 -12.19
C LYS A 168 5.28 -11.22 -12.84
N GLU A 169 4.24 -10.94 -12.06
CA GLU A 169 2.84 -10.87 -12.53
C GLU A 169 2.68 -9.86 -13.68
N PHE A 170 3.37 -8.72 -13.58
CA PHE A 170 3.28 -7.62 -14.56
C PHE A 170 4.40 -7.63 -15.61
N GLY A 171 5.24 -8.67 -15.66
CA GLY A 171 6.30 -8.81 -16.66
C GLY A 171 7.41 -7.76 -16.57
N LEU A 172 7.70 -7.26 -15.38
CA LEU A 172 8.67 -6.19 -15.09
C LEU A 172 10.08 -6.70 -14.76
N LEU A 173 10.39 -7.96 -15.09
CA LEU A 173 11.64 -8.62 -14.69
C LEU A 173 12.78 -8.52 -15.72
N ASN A 174 12.52 -8.02 -16.93
CA ASN A 174 13.46 -8.12 -18.05
C ASN A 174 14.41 -6.92 -18.17
N ASN A 175 14.97 -6.43 -17.06
CA ASN A 175 15.93 -5.31 -17.01
C ASN A 175 16.65 -5.28 -15.65
N ASP A 176 17.60 -4.36 -15.51
CA ASP A 176 18.37 -4.13 -14.26
C ASP A 176 17.48 -3.96 -13.02
N PHE A 177 16.27 -3.40 -13.20
CA PHE A 177 15.30 -3.25 -12.12
C PHE A 177 14.74 -4.60 -11.64
N GLY A 178 14.50 -5.53 -12.57
CA GLY A 178 14.13 -6.91 -12.25
C GLY A 178 15.23 -7.65 -11.50
N ASP A 179 16.48 -7.49 -11.93
CA ASP A 179 17.63 -8.10 -11.27
C ASP A 179 17.77 -7.61 -9.83
N GLU A 180 17.66 -6.30 -9.60
CA GLU A 180 17.70 -5.71 -8.26
C GLU A 180 16.61 -6.29 -7.34
N LEU A 181 15.38 -6.46 -7.83
CA LEU A 181 14.31 -7.10 -7.07
C LEU A 181 14.59 -8.57 -6.78
N ALA A 182 15.19 -9.30 -7.72
CA ALA A 182 15.57 -10.69 -7.51
C ALA A 182 16.61 -10.81 -6.39
N TYR A 183 17.61 -9.92 -6.40
CA TYR A 183 18.66 -9.87 -5.41
C TYR A 183 18.16 -9.44 -4.03
N GLN A 184 17.19 -8.51 -3.95
CA GLN A 184 16.52 -8.18 -2.69
C GLN A 184 15.78 -9.38 -2.10
N TYR A 185 15.05 -10.16 -2.92
CA TYR A 185 14.34 -11.34 -2.43
C TYR A 185 15.31 -12.46 -2.03
N PHE A 186 16.37 -12.65 -2.80
CA PHE A 186 17.47 -13.55 -2.44
C PHE A 186 18.09 -13.20 -1.08
N SER A 187 18.39 -11.92 -0.84
CA SER A 187 18.89 -11.43 0.45
C SER A 187 17.93 -11.79 1.60
N GLU A 188 16.62 -11.58 1.42
CA GLU A 188 15.61 -11.94 2.42
C GLU A 188 15.58 -13.45 2.72
N LEU A 189 15.73 -14.29 1.69
CA LEU A 189 15.80 -15.76 1.88
C LEU A 189 17.03 -16.18 2.70
N ILE A 190 18.19 -15.55 2.48
CA ILE A 190 19.38 -15.79 3.30
C ILE A 190 19.14 -15.32 4.74
N TRP A 191 18.61 -14.11 4.94
CA TRP A 191 18.26 -13.59 6.25
C TRP A 191 17.34 -14.51 7.04
N GLN A 192 16.36 -15.11 6.36
CA GLN A 192 15.44 -16.10 6.94
C GLN A 192 16.04 -17.51 7.11
N ARG A 193 17.34 -17.67 6.85
CA ARG A 193 18.07 -18.95 6.94
C ARG A 193 17.53 -20.03 5.99
N ARG A 194 17.05 -19.64 4.81
CA ARG A 194 16.49 -20.54 3.77
C ARG A 194 17.50 -20.76 2.63
N TYR A 195 18.71 -21.20 2.94
CA TYR A 195 19.83 -21.25 1.97
C TYR A 195 19.54 -22.15 0.76
N PHE A 196 18.94 -23.31 0.97
CA PHE A 196 18.54 -24.20 -0.12
C PHE A 196 17.54 -23.51 -1.06
N GLY A 197 16.50 -22.89 -0.51
CA GLY A 197 15.52 -22.12 -1.28
C GLY A 197 16.12 -20.91 -2.01
N ALA A 198 17.09 -20.22 -1.39
CA ALA A 198 17.82 -19.12 -2.01
C ALA A 198 18.65 -19.59 -3.22
N LYS A 199 19.31 -20.75 -3.10
CA LYS A 199 20.07 -21.36 -4.20
C LYS A 199 19.15 -21.82 -5.34
N GLU A 200 18.06 -22.48 -5.02
CA GLU A 200 17.03 -22.87 -5.99
C GLU A 200 16.43 -21.65 -6.69
N PHE A 201 16.18 -20.56 -5.95
CA PHE A 201 15.67 -19.31 -6.49
C PHE A 201 16.63 -18.70 -7.53
N LEU A 202 17.93 -18.59 -7.22
CA LEU A 202 18.91 -18.07 -8.18
C LEU A 202 18.97 -18.94 -9.43
N ALA A 203 18.99 -20.26 -9.28
CA ALA A 203 19.00 -21.21 -10.39
C ALA A 203 17.74 -21.10 -11.26
N ALA A 204 16.56 -21.06 -10.65
CA ALA A 204 15.27 -20.96 -11.35
C ALA A 204 15.16 -19.68 -12.19
N ASN A 205 15.78 -18.59 -11.73
CA ASN A 205 15.76 -17.29 -12.40
C ASN A 205 17.00 -17.03 -13.25
N LYS A 206 17.86 -18.04 -13.49
CA LYS A 206 19.08 -17.95 -14.30
C LYS A 206 20.08 -16.90 -13.80
N LEU A 207 20.05 -16.58 -12.52
CA LEU A 207 20.99 -15.69 -11.87
C LEU A 207 22.24 -16.47 -11.44
N ARG A 208 23.41 -15.88 -11.65
CA ARG A 208 24.68 -16.56 -11.36
C ARG A 208 24.99 -16.49 -9.86
N LEU A 209 25.16 -17.66 -9.24
CA LEU A 209 25.55 -17.80 -7.83
C LEU A 209 26.84 -17.04 -7.49
N ASN A 210 27.78 -16.95 -8.42
CA ASN A 210 29.06 -16.27 -8.24
C ASN A 210 29.08 -14.82 -8.77
N SER A 211 27.93 -14.22 -9.09
CA SER A 211 27.90 -12.81 -9.51
C SER A 211 28.39 -11.90 -8.38
N GLU A 212 29.04 -10.79 -8.74
CA GLU A 212 29.54 -9.79 -7.77
C GLU A 212 28.43 -9.33 -6.82
N LYS A 213 27.19 -9.18 -7.33
CA LYS A 213 26.04 -8.78 -6.53
C LYS A 213 25.64 -9.81 -5.47
N VAL A 214 25.69 -11.11 -5.80
CA VAL A 214 25.45 -12.17 -4.81
C VAL A 214 26.54 -12.17 -3.76
N GLN A 215 27.79 -11.99 -4.16
CA GLN A 215 28.93 -11.95 -3.24
C GLN A 215 28.81 -10.76 -2.27
N GLU A 216 28.46 -9.57 -2.77
CA GLU A 216 28.20 -8.37 -1.97
C GLU A 216 27.11 -8.63 -0.93
N ILE A 217 25.95 -9.15 -1.35
CA ILE A 217 24.83 -9.45 -0.45
C ILE A 217 25.22 -10.47 0.62
N VAL A 218 25.85 -11.57 0.22
CA VAL A 218 26.28 -12.58 1.18
C VAL A 218 27.25 -11.95 2.18
N TYR A 219 28.23 -11.19 1.72
CA TYR A 219 29.21 -10.53 2.58
C TYR A 219 28.57 -9.55 3.56
N GLU A 220 27.65 -8.68 3.10
CA GLU A 220 26.93 -7.72 3.95
C GLU A 220 26.19 -8.43 5.09
N ILE A 221 25.45 -9.50 4.77
CA ILE A 221 24.69 -10.28 5.76
C ILE A 221 25.64 -10.91 6.79
N LEU A 222 26.77 -11.48 6.33
CA LEU A 222 27.78 -12.07 7.22
C LEU A 222 28.34 -11.01 8.18
N VAL A 223 28.69 -9.82 7.68
CA VAL A 223 29.25 -8.74 8.51
C VAL A 223 28.24 -8.21 9.53
N GLU A 224 27.01 -7.93 9.11
CA GLU A 224 25.95 -7.43 10.00
C GLU A 224 25.69 -8.41 11.15
N LYS A 225 25.54 -9.70 10.83
CA LYS A 225 25.34 -10.74 11.85
C LYS A 225 26.50 -10.92 12.80
N MET A 226 27.72 -10.73 12.33
CA MET A 226 28.91 -10.78 13.18
C MET A 226 28.95 -9.61 14.17
N GLU A 227 28.41 -8.45 13.83
CA GLU A 227 28.34 -7.29 14.72
C GLU A 227 27.31 -7.44 15.84
N ASP A 228 26.24 -8.20 15.60
CA ASP A 228 25.15 -8.43 16.57
C ASP A 228 25.48 -9.49 17.64
N GLU A 229 26.68 -10.09 17.63
CA GLU A 229 27.09 -11.22 18.48
C GLU A 229 26.09 -12.42 18.48
N GLU A 230 25.18 -12.48 17.51
CA GLU A 230 24.22 -13.57 17.38
C GLU A 230 24.92 -14.84 16.86
N PHE A 231 24.70 -15.97 17.54
CA PHE A 231 25.19 -17.28 17.09
C PHE A 231 24.69 -17.61 15.68
N PHE A 232 25.62 -17.78 14.75
CA PHE A 232 25.31 -17.85 13.32
C PHE A 232 26.22 -18.82 12.57
N ASP A 233 25.64 -19.50 11.59
CA ASP A 233 26.35 -20.39 10.66
C ASP A 233 26.94 -19.60 9.48
N ALA A 234 27.76 -18.57 9.78
CA ALA A 234 28.46 -17.77 8.76
C ALA A 234 29.24 -18.68 7.78
N GLU A 235 29.85 -19.71 8.35
CA GLU A 235 30.59 -20.72 7.60
C GLU A 235 29.67 -21.55 6.67
N GLU A 236 28.43 -21.86 7.08
CA GLU A 236 27.47 -22.58 6.25
C GLU A 236 27.01 -21.72 5.06
N ILE A 237 26.68 -20.45 5.29
CA ILE A 237 26.31 -19.52 4.21
C ILE A 237 27.46 -19.35 3.23
N ALA A 238 28.68 -19.11 3.75
CA ALA A 238 29.86 -18.99 2.92
C ALA A 238 30.08 -20.27 2.09
N LYS A 239 29.94 -21.46 2.69
CA LYS A 239 30.03 -22.74 1.96
C LYS A 239 28.93 -22.90 0.90
N CYS A 240 27.72 -22.40 1.15
CA CYS A 240 26.61 -22.52 0.21
C CYS A 240 26.78 -21.67 -1.06
N PHE A 241 27.35 -20.47 -0.94
CA PHE A 241 27.34 -19.47 -2.03
C PHE A 241 28.74 -19.05 -2.51
N LEU A 242 29.78 -19.24 -1.70
CA LEU A 242 31.12 -18.68 -1.91
C LEU A 242 32.21 -19.75 -1.93
N SER A 243 31.86 -21.01 -2.25
CA SER A 243 32.70 -22.21 -2.12
C SER A 243 34.07 -22.18 -2.83
N GLU A 244 34.38 -21.13 -3.59
CA GLU A 244 35.61 -20.98 -4.37
C GLU A 244 36.56 -19.86 -3.85
N GLN A 245 36.22 -19.12 -2.79
CA GLN A 245 37.04 -17.98 -2.31
C GLN A 245 37.68 -18.22 -0.92
N LYS A 246 38.89 -18.81 -0.92
CA LYS A 246 39.73 -18.95 0.30
C LYS A 246 40.00 -17.61 1.00
N ASP A 247 40.17 -16.53 0.23
CA ASP A 247 40.50 -15.20 0.77
C ASP A 247 39.37 -14.59 1.62
N LEU A 248 38.11 -14.94 1.33
CA LEU A 248 36.96 -14.42 2.08
C LEU A 248 36.77 -15.18 3.40
N GLU A 249 36.99 -16.49 3.39
CA GLU A 249 37.07 -17.31 4.61
C GLU A 249 38.14 -16.74 5.56
N GLU A 250 39.28 -16.32 5.01
CA GLU A 250 40.39 -15.73 5.77
C GLU A 250 40.06 -14.32 6.29
N LYS A 251 39.35 -13.49 5.51
CA LYS A 251 38.82 -12.19 5.97
C LYS A 251 37.76 -12.34 7.07
N ILE A 252 36.84 -13.30 6.94
CA ILE A 252 35.84 -13.59 7.97
C ILE A 252 36.54 -14.06 9.25
N LYS A 253 37.52 -14.96 9.15
CA LYS A 253 38.35 -15.39 10.29
C LYS A 253 39.09 -14.22 10.94
N GLN A 254 39.65 -13.30 10.16
CA GLN A 254 40.27 -12.07 10.69
C GLN A 254 39.26 -11.22 11.46
N ILE A 255 38.07 -10.97 10.91
CA ILE A 255 37.02 -10.19 11.59
C ILE A 255 36.57 -10.89 12.89
N VAL A 256 36.39 -12.22 12.88
CA VAL A 256 36.10 -13.01 14.11
C VAL A 256 37.17 -12.78 15.18
N ILE A 257 38.45 -12.85 14.79
CA ILE A 257 39.59 -12.67 15.69
C ILE A 257 39.66 -11.22 16.21
N GLU A 258 39.53 -10.23 15.33
CA GLU A 258 39.63 -8.80 15.66
C GLU A 258 38.48 -8.34 16.57
N LYS A 259 37.25 -8.80 16.29
CA LYS A 259 36.05 -8.43 17.04
C LYS A 259 35.75 -9.35 18.24
N ARG A 260 36.57 -10.38 18.48
CA ARG A 260 36.44 -11.34 19.60
C ARG A 260 35.09 -12.07 19.66
N ILE A 261 34.52 -12.36 18.48
CA ILE A 261 33.24 -13.07 18.40
C ILE A 261 33.44 -14.53 18.79
N ILE A 262 32.61 -15.04 19.71
CA ILE A 262 32.68 -16.44 20.16
C ILE A 262 31.83 -17.28 19.21
N LEU A 263 32.49 -18.06 18.33
CA LEU A 263 31.81 -19.07 17.53
C LEU A 263 31.35 -20.23 18.44
N CYS A 264 30.06 -20.57 18.41
CA CYS A 264 29.58 -21.82 19.02
C CYS A 264 30.14 -23.01 18.23
N LYS A 265 30.59 -24.04 18.95
CA LYS A 265 31.03 -25.32 18.39
C LYS A 265 29.86 -26.26 18.15
#